data_AF-A0A9D8GTE8-F1
#
_entry.id   AF-A0A9D8GTE8-F1
#
_cell.length_a   1.000
_cell.length_b   1.000
_cell.length_c   1.000
_cell.angle_alpha   90.00
_cell.angle_beta   90.00
_cell.angle_gamma   90.00
#
_symmetry.space_group_name_H-M   'P 1'
#
loop_
_entity.id
_entity.type
_entity.pdbx_description
1 polymer ?
#
loop_
_entity_poly.entity_id
_entity_poly.type
_entity_poly.pdbx_seq_one_letter_code
_entity_poly.pdbx_strand_id
1 'polypeptide(L)'
;MAIVRYVLAALKPGVDREAYERYEREVDYVVASRLKSIVSYRTHRLTGVVGQLGGGPWDYLERIEITDRAAYDAEIATLGKELIDELYEKYLDRSKTRSIWTVLVDP
;
A
#
# COMPACT_ATOMS: atom_id res chain seq x y z
N MET A 1 -11.60 1.80 17.42
CA MET A 1 -10.15 1.50 17.52
C MET A 1 -9.58 1.58 16.12
N ALA A 2 -8.48 2.31 15.91
CA ALA A 2 -7.91 2.45 14.56
C ALA A 2 -7.42 1.08 14.07
N ILE A 3 -7.88 0.68 12.87
CA ILE A 3 -7.40 -0.51 12.16
C ILE A 3 -6.44 0.00 11.10
N VAL A 4 -5.19 -0.45 11.14
CA VAL A 4 -4.16 0.00 10.19
C VAL A 4 -3.58 -1.21 9.47
N ARG A 5 -3.60 -1.14 8.14
CA ARG A 5 -2.87 -2.05 7.27
C ARG A 5 -1.54 -1.42 6.91
N TYR A 6 -0.48 -2.17 7.11
CA TYR A 6 0.84 -1.85 6.57
C TYR A 6 1.14 -2.72 5.37
N VAL A 7 1.66 -2.16 4.28
CA VAL A 7 2.06 -2.92 3.09
C VAL A 7 3.52 -2.62 2.77
N LEU A 8 4.34 -3.66 2.72
CA LEU A 8 5.70 -3.60 2.20
C LEU A 8 5.65 -3.94 0.71
N ALA A 9 6.14 -3.02 -0.11
CA ALA A 9 6.09 -3.12 -1.57
C ALA A 9 7.48 -2.95 -2.18
N ALA A 10 7.75 -3.68 -3.26
CA ALA A 10 9.00 -3.62 -4.00
C ALA A 10 8.71 -3.24 -5.45
N LEU A 11 9.52 -2.38 -6.04
CA LEU A 11 9.46 -2.09 -7.46
C LEU A 11 9.91 -3.32 -8.27
N LYS A 12 9.34 -3.48 -9.45
CA LYS A 12 9.87 -4.43 -10.44
C LYS A 12 11.25 -3.98 -10.91
N PRO A 13 12.11 -4.90 -11.38
CA PRO A 13 13.39 -4.56 -11.98
C PRO A 13 13.22 -3.56 -13.13
N GLY A 14 13.99 -2.47 -13.11
CA GLY A 14 14.00 -1.46 -14.17
C GLY A 14 12.86 -0.44 -14.14
N VAL A 15 11.92 -0.53 -13.18
CA VAL A 15 10.89 0.50 -13.01
C VAL A 15 11.52 1.79 -12.49
N ASP A 16 11.24 2.90 -13.18
CA ASP A 16 11.63 4.23 -12.71
C ASP A 16 10.86 4.61 -11.44
N ARG A 17 11.63 4.98 -10.42
CA ARG A 17 11.12 5.38 -9.13
C ARG A 17 10.25 6.63 -9.22
N GLU A 18 10.68 7.63 -9.98
CA GLU A 18 9.94 8.89 -10.10
C GLU A 18 8.60 8.69 -10.81
N ALA A 19 8.56 7.80 -11.80
CA ALA A 19 7.32 7.39 -12.44
C ALA A 19 6.33 6.73 -11.47
N TYR A 20 6.79 5.79 -10.64
CA TYR A 20 5.94 5.18 -9.62
C TYR A 20 5.44 6.21 -8.60
N GLU A 21 6.32 7.07 -8.07
CA GLU A 21 5.88 8.05 -7.07
C GLU A 21 4.97 9.13 -7.65
N ARG A 22 5.08 9.45 -8.95
CA ARG A 22 4.10 10.28 -9.65
C ARG A 22 2.76 9.57 -9.74
N TYR A 23 2.75 8.29 -10.09
CA TYR A 23 1.53 7.48 -10.11
C TYR A 23 0.85 7.43 -8.74
N GLU A 24 1.61 7.25 -7.66
CA GLU A 24 1.10 7.31 -6.28
C GLU A 24 0.36 8.63 -6.03
N ARG A 25 0.97 9.76 -6.39
CA ARG A 25 0.39 11.10 -6.16
C ARG A 25 -0.83 11.40 -7.01
N GLU A 26 -0.79 11.03 -8.28
CA GLU A 26 -1.78 11.47 -9.27
C GLU A 26 -2.92 10.47 -9.45
N VAL A 27 -2.70 9.20 -9.13
CA VAL A 27 -3.67 8.12 -9.35
C VAL A 27 -4.02 7.43 -8.04
N ASP A 28 -3.06 6.81 -7.36
CA ASP A 28 -3.36 5.95 -6.21
C ASP A 28 -4.02 6.74 -5.08
N TYR A 29 -3.41 7.84 -4.62
CA TYR A 29 -4.00 8.71 -3.59
C TYR A 29 -5.35 9.29 -4.01
N VAL A 30 -5.56 9.57 -5.29
CA VAL A 30 -6.84 10.09 -5.80
C VAL A 30 -7.92 9.01 -5.71
N VAL A 31 -7.62 7.76 -6.09
CA VAL A 31 -8.56 6.64 -5.97
C VAL A 31 -8.82 6.32 -4.50
N ALA A 32 -7.79 6.21 -3.67
CA ALA A 32 -7.92 5.94 -2.25
C ALA A 32 -8.79 6.99 -1.53
N SER A 33 -8.71 8.26 -1.93
CA SER A 33 -9.55 9.33 -1.36
C SER A 33 -11.05 9.18 -1.65
N ARG A 34 -11.43 8.32 -2.60
CA ARG A 34 -12.83 8.02 -2.96
C ARG A 34 -13.39 6.82 -2.20
N LEU A 35 -12.54 6.01 -1.57
CA LEU A 35 -12.95 4.83 -0.79
C LEU A 35 -13.39 5.27 0.60
N LYS A 36 -14.65 5.02 0.95
CA LYS A 36 -15.23 5.51 2.21
C LYS A 36 -14.69 4.79 3.43
N SER A 37 -14.16 3.58 3.22
CA SER A 37 -13.52 2.79 4.27
C SER A 37 -12.13 3.29 4.66
N ILE A 38 -11.47 4.13 3.84
CA ILE A 38 -10.13 4.65 4.12
C ILE A 38 -10.21 6.00 4.86
N VAL A 39 -9.60 6.05 6.05
CA VAL A 39 -9.45 7.26 6.87
C VAL A 39 -8.19 8.03 6.47
N SER A 40 -7.07 7.32 6.29
CA SER A 40 -5.82 7.92 5.83
C SER A 40 -4.97 6.91 5.07
N TYR A 41 -4.28 7.38 4.03
CA TYR A 41 -3.34 6.58 3.26
C TYR A 41 -2.05 7.36 3.01
N ARG A 42 -0.90 6.76 3.35
CA ARG A 42 0.44 7.34 3.15
C ARG A 42 1.42 6.27 2.67
N THR A 43 2.17 6.58 1.62
CA THR A 43 3.29 5.78 1.13
C THR A 43 4.60 6.42 1.55
N HIS A 44 5.49 5.61 2.13
CA HIS A 44 6.80 6.01 2.60
C HIS A 44 7.88 5.29 1.80
N ARG A 45 8.81 6.03 1.19
CA ARG A 45 10.02 5.45 0.62
C ARG A 45 10.91 4.92 1.76
N LEU A 46 11.32 3.66 1.67
CA LEU A 46 12.26 3.07 2.61
C LEU A 46 13.67 3.60 2.35
N THR A 47 14.35 4.06 3.41
CA THR A 47 15.74 4.52 3.35
C THR A 47 16.73 3.46 3.84
N GLY A 48 16.22 2.35 4.39
CA GLY A 48 17.01 1.25 4.92
C GLY A 48 16.18 0.38 5.85
N VAL A 49 16.68 -0.82 6.12
CA VAL A 49 16.14 -1.75 7.12
C VAL A 49 17.23 -1.96 8.18
N VAL A 50 16.89 -1.75 9.44
CA VAL A 50 17.79 -2.03 10.56
C VAL A 50 17.54 -3.45 11.05
N GLY A 51 18.61 -4.25 11.17
CA GLY A 51 18.50 -5.66 11.54
C GLY A 51 18.07 -6.57 10.38
N GLN A 52 17.62 -7.79 10.70
CA GLN A 52 17.18 -8.75 9.72
C GLN A 52 15.65 -8.74 9.59
N LEU A 53 15.16 -8.46 8.38
CA LEU A 53 13.75 -8.61 8.03
C LEU A 53 13.66 -9.50 6.78
N GLY A 54 13.16 -10.72 6.95
CA GLY A 54 13.06 -11.72 5.88
C GLY A 54 11.91 -11.42 4.91
N GLY A 55 12.13 -11.70 3.62
CA GLY A 55 11.13 -11.49 2.56
C GLY A 55 11.36 -10.27 1.67
N GLY A 56 12.40 -9.47 1.96
CA GLY A 56 12.81 -8.31 1.16
C GLY A 56 13.73 -8.65 -0.03
N PRO A 57 14.26 -7.63 -0.73
CA PRO A 57 14.18 -6.21 -0.41
C PRO A 57 12.83 -5.56 -0.80
N TRP A 58 12.48 -4.48 -0.10
CA TRP A 58 11.33 -3.61 -0.40
C TRP A 58 11.79 -2.17 -0.60
N ASP A 59 10.99 -1.41 -1.33
CA ASP A 59 11.24 0.00 -1.66
C ASP A 59 10.31 0.94 -0.89
N TYR A 60 9.12 0.48 -0.51
CA TYR A 60 8.07 1.29 0.10
C TYR A 60 7.38 0.60 1.27
N LEU A 61 6.87 1.42 2.18
CA LEU A 61 5.91 1.06 3.22
C LEU A 61 4.66 1.93 3.09
N GLU A 62 3.53 1.30 2.83
CA GLU A 62 2.22 1.94 2.85
C GLU A 62 1.60 1.81 4.24
N ARG A 63 0.96 2.89 4.71
CA ARG A 63 0.11 2.91 5.90
C ARG A 63 -1.30 3.28 5.47
N ILE A 64 -2.23 2.34 5.60
CA ILE A 64 -3.64 2.50 5.25
C ILE A 64 -4.46 2.32 6.52
N GLU A 65 -5.00 3.43 7.03
CA GLU A 65 -5.91 3.43 8.17
C GLU A 65 -7.35 3.36 7.67
N ILE A 66 -8.12 2.44 8.25
CA ILE A 66 -9.49 2.14 7.81
C ILE A 66 -10.48 2.15 8.96
N THR A 67 -11.75 2.31 8.62
CA THR A 67 -12.87 2.29 9.59
C THR A 67 -13.32 0.88 9.95
N ASP A 68 -13.43 0.00 8.95
CA ASP A 68 -13.88 -1.38 9.08
C ASP A 68 -13.25 -2.27 8.00
N ARG A 69 -12.84 -3.49 8.40
CA ARG A 69 -12.14 -4.40 7.50
C ARG A 69 -13.03 -5.00 6.43
N ALA A 70 -14.27 -5.39 6.77
CA ALA A 70 -15.17 -6.01 5.82
C ALA A 70 -15.62 -4.99 4.75
N ALA A 71 -15.91 -3.76 5.16
CA ALA A 71 -16.22 -2.66 4.25
C ALA A 71 -15.05 -2.34 3.31
N TYR A 72 -13.82 -2.28 3.84
CA TYR A 72 -12.62 -2.08 3.03
C TYR A 72 -12.40 -3.19 2.01
N ASP A 73 -12.48 -4.45 2.43
CA ASP A 73 -12.28 -5.60 1.53
C ASP A 73 -13.35 -5.61 0.40
N ALA A 74 -14.60 -5.24 0.71
CA ALA A 74 -15.67 -5.13 -0.29
C ALA A 74 -15.46 -3.96 -1.29
N GLU A 75 -15.05 -2.79 -0.79
CA GLU A 75 -14.75 -1.63 -1.64
C GLU A 75 -13.54 -1.90 -2.54
N ILE A 76 -12.47 -2.50 -2.01
CA ILE A 76 -11.27 -2.82 -2.79
C ILE A 76 -11.55 -3.88 -3.86
N ALA A 77 -12.34 -4.91 -3.55
CA ALA A 77 -12.69 -5.94 -4.52
C ALA A 77 -13.47 -5.42 -5.74
N THR A 78 -14.11 -4.26 -5.62
CA THR A 78 -14.96 -3.68 -6.66
C THR A 78 -14.36 -2.42 -7.27
N LEU A 79 -14.05 -1.42 -6.45
CA LEU A 79 -13.55 -0.10 -6.87
C LEU A 79 -12.02 -0.05 -6.96
N GLY A 80 -11.31 -0.90 -6.20
CA GLY A 80 -9.85 -0.92 -6.15
C GLY A 80 -9.19 -1.92 -7.11
N LYS A 81 -9.97 -2.81 -7.74
CA LYS A 81 -9.42 -3.93 -8.51
C LYS A 81 -8.53 -3.49 -9.68
N GLU A 82 -9.02 -2.57 -10.50
CA GLU A 82 -8.30 -2.10 -11.69
C GLU A 82 -7.00 -1.38 -11.31
N LEU A 83 -7.06 -0.52 -10.28
CA LEU A 83 -5.89 0.15 -9.71
C LEU A 83 -4.84 -0.87 -9.24
N ILE A 84 -5.26 -1.89 -8.48
CA ILE A 84 -4.35 -2.91 -7.96
C ILE A 84 -3.72 -3.71 -9.10
N ASP A 85 -4.50 -4.09 -10.10
CA ASP A 85 -3.98 -4.83 -11.25
C ASP A 85 -2.99 -3.96 -12.05
N GLU A 86 -3.27 -2.68 -12.26
CA GLU A 86 -2.34 -1.74 -12.89
C GLU A 86 -1.05 -1.54 -12.08
N LEU A 87 -1.14 -1.37 -10.76
CA LEU A 87 0.01 -1.25 -9.86
C LEU A 87 0.96 -2.45 -10.03
N TYR A 88 0.42 -3.67 -10.02
CA TYR A 88 1.22 -4.87 -10.20
C TYR A 88 1.61 -5.16 -11.64
N GLU A 89 0.89 -4.63 -12.64
CA GLU A 89 1.28 -4.74 -14.04
C GLU A 89 2.50 -3.85 -14.31
N LYS A 90 2.46 -2.60 -13.84
CA LYS A 90 3.42 -1.56 -14.23
C LYS A 90 4.56 -1.36 -13.25
N TYR A 91 4.30 -1.42 -11.94
CA TYR A 91 5.24 -0.88 -10.95
C TYR A 91 5.73 -1.91 -9.93
N LEU A 92 4.81 -2.62 -9.26
CA LEU A 92 5.12 -3.41 -8.08
C LEU A 92 5.30 -4.89 -8.36
N ASP A 93 6.24 -5.53 -7.67
CA ASP A 93 6.44 -6.97 -7.67
C ASP A 93 5.47 -7.64 -6.68
N ARG A 94 4.38 -8.21 -7.22
CA ARG A 94 3.35 -8.90 -6.43
C ARG A 94 3.93 -10.04 -5.58
N SER A 95 4.99 -10.71 -6.04
CA SER A 95 5.59 -11.84 -5.31
C SER A 95 6.30 -11.42 -4.01
N LYS A 96 6.78 -10.17 -3.96
CA LYS A 96 7.47 -9.57 -2.82
C LYS A 96 6.55 -8.81 -1.88
N THR A 97 5.32 -8.51 -2.31
CA THR A 97 4.40 -7.72 -1.50
C THR A 97 4.02 -8.49 -0.23
N ARG A 98 4.09 -7.81 0.92
CA ARG A 98 3.66 -8.34 2.22
C ARG A 98 2.75 -7.32 2.86
N SER A 99 1.67 -7.76 3.50
CA SER A 99 0.80 -6.84 4.25
C SER A 99 0.45 -7.38 5.61
N ILE A 100 0.33 -6.47 6.57
CA ILE A 100 0.14 -6.75 7.99
C ILE A 100 -1.07 -5.94 8.46
N TRP A 101 -2.00 -6.60 9.15
CA TRP A 101 -3.11 -5.94 9.82
C TRP A 101 -2.75 -5.66 11.26
N THR A 102 -3.08 -4.47 11.73
CA THR A 102 -2.82 -4.02 13.10
C THR A 102 -4.05 -3.35 13.68
N VAL A 103 -4.12 -3.38 15.00
CA VAL A 103 -5.03 -2.55 15.79
C VAL A 103 -4.18 -1.70 16.72
N LEU A 104 -4.59 -0.45 16.94
CA LEU A 104 -3.93 0.39 17.92
C LEU A 104 -4.13 -0.20 19.33
N VAL A 105 -3.04 -0.45 20.05
CA VAL A 105 -3.04 -0.72 21.48
C VAL A 105 -2.81 0.62 22.17
N ASP A 106 -3.75 1.06 23.00
CA ASP A 106 -3.73 2.24 23.89
C ASP A 106 -2.96 3.49 23.38
N PRO A 107 -3.65 4.60 23.01
CA PRO A 107 -3.03 5.76 22.35
C PRO A 107 -2.00 6.52 23.19
#